data_AF-A0A7X3VHB8-F1
#
_entry.id   AF-A0A7X3VHB8-F1
#
_cell.length_a   1.000
_cell.length_b   1.000
_cell.length_c   1.000
_cell.angle_alpha   90.00
_cell.angle_beta   90.00
_cell.angle_gamma   90.00
#
_symmetry.space_group_name_H-M   'P 1'
#
loop_
_entity.id
_entity.type
_entity.pdbx_description
1 polymer ?
#
loop_
_entity_poly.entity_id
_entity_poly.type
_entity_poly.pdbx_seq_one_letter_code
_entity_poly.pdbx_strand_id
1 'polypeptide(L)'
;MPGSAFPIEEYLGSLDSTGVLASLRSLKPRVAALSLLSISMAAAVLPSPLRAAQESVATALESSPEFRLLTEGWALTPQDVAVLERRVTENSDGSDARKLLISYYFQHAQREPRLRHIHWMIENDPRSDIFDFRGALVPVHESPLGGPEAFQRVRELWLEQVRKHPQRPRVFANAARMLWQDDPERAAEFWRRALSLEPTKRQWTFRLARLHAVVLQTDGRMNPRTAWSAERKALADRFVAQLRASNDALLVGQVGEILTPPIDLPPELRKIRG
;
A
#
# COMPACT_ATOMS: atom_id res chain seq x y z
N MET A 1 -1.99 46.85 -27.35
CA MET A 1 -3.45 46.67 -27.51
C MET A 1 -3.76 45.19 -27.30
N PRO A 2 -4.78 44.85 -26.49
CA PRO A 2 -4.81 43.66 -25.64
C PRO A 2 -5.97 42.69 -25.97
N GLY A 3 -6.03 41.56 -25.27
CA GLY A 3 -7.20 40.67 -25.18
C GLY A 3 -6.82 39.20 -25.42
N SER A 4 -7.04 38.25 -24.51
CA SER A 4 -7.87 38.24 -23.31
C SER A 4 -7.35 37.16 -22.36
N ALA A 5 -7.21 37.54 -21.09
CA ALA A 5 -7.11 36.61 -19.98
C ALA A 5 -8.48 35.97 -19.75
N PHE A 6 -8.52 34.64 -19.55
CA PHE A 6 -9.67 33.98 -18.94
C PHE A 6 -9.42 33.89 -17.41
N PRO A 7 -10.37 34.32 -16.57
CA PRO A 7 -10.18 34.38 -15.12
C PRO A 7 -10.50 33.02 -14.46
N ILE A 8 -9.61 32.54 -13.60
CA ILE A 8 -9.79 31.34 -12.76
C ILE A 8 -10.50 31.72 -11.44
N GLU A 9 -11.49 32.62 -11.48
CA GLU A 9 -12.21 33.07 -10.27
C GLU A 9 -13.66 32.57 -10.17
N GLU A 10 -14.16 31.78 -11.14
CA GLU A 10 -15.56 31.33 -11.13
C GLU A 10 -15.77 29.86 -10.68
N TYR A 11 -14.85 29.30 -9.88
CA TYR A 11 -15.02 27.94 -9.32
C TYR A 11 -14.70 27.81 -7.83
N LEU A 12 -14.70 28.94 -7.10
CA LEU A 12 -14.57 28.95 -5.64
C LEU A 12 -15.77 29.65 -5.00
N GLY A 13 -16.92 28.99 -5.07
CA GLY A 13 -18.02 29.23 -4.15
C GLY A 13 -17.66 28.71 -2.75
N SER A 14 -17.26 29.64 -1.89
CA SER A 14 -17.25 29.61 -0.42
C SER A 14 -16.68 28.38 0.29
N LEU A 15 -15.37 28.35 0.50
CA LEU A 15 -14.79 27.96 1.79
C LEU A 15 -13.57 28.86 2.06
N ASP A 16 -13.67 29.63 3.14
CA ASP A 16 -12.68 30.59 3.60
C ASP A 16 -11.32 29.91 3.89
N SER A 17 -10.40 30.00 2.92
CA SER A 17 -9.10 29.30 2.93
C SER A 17 -8.02 30.01 3.76
N THR A 18 -8.36 31.09 4.47
CA THR A 18 -7.39 31.85 5.27
C THR A 18 -7.27 31.35 6.72
N GLY A 19 -8.32 30.75 7.29
CA GLY A 19 -8.31 30.24 8.67
C GLY A 19 -7.60 28.88 8.87
N VAL A 20 -7.68 27.99 7.88
CA VAL A 20 -7.17 26.60 8.00
C VAL A 20 -5.64 26.55 7.88
N LEU A 21 -5.05 27.39 7.02
CA LEU A 21 -3.61 27.42 6.81
C LEU A 21 -2.86 28.17 7.93
N ALA A 22 -3.52 29.10 8.62
CA ALA A 22 -2.97 29.77 9.80
C ALA A 22 -2.92 28.84 11.03
N SER A 23 -3.87 27.91 11.17
CA SER A 23 -3.93 26.97 12.30
C SER A 23 -2.90 25.83 12.23
N LEU A 24 -2.38 25.51 11.04
CA LEU A 24 -1.38 24.45 10.86
C LEU A 24 0.06 24.89 11.15
N ARG A 25 0.34 26.21 11.21
CA ARG A 25 1.68 26.74 11.51
C ARG A 25 1.96 26.94 13.00
N SER A 26 0.95 26.85 13.88
CA SER A 26 1.10 27.09 15.33
C SER A 26 1.21 25.81 16.19
N LEU A 27 1.14 24.62 15.58
CA LEU A 27 1.24 23.35 16.31
C LEU A 27 2.72 22.99 16.56
N LYS A 28 3.19 23.33 17.76
CA LYS A 28 4.46 22.84 18.34
C LYS A 28 4.54 21.30 18.28
N PRO A 29 5.76 20.70 18.29
CA PRO A 29 5.99 19.27 18.03
C PRO A 29 5.57 18.38 19.22
N ARG A 30 4.27 18.36 19.53
CA ARG A 30 3.64 17.46 20.51
C ARG A 30 2.41 16.72 19.98
N VAL A 31 2.15 16.77 18.67
CA VAL A 31 1.01 16.07 18.04
C VAL A 31 1.40 14.70 17.44
N ALA A 32 2.68 14.33 17.48
CA ALA A 32 3.10 12.95 17.18
C ALA A 32 2.55 11.90 18.18
N ALA A 33 1.91 12.33 19.28
CA ALA A 33 1.31 11.44 20.29
C ALA A 33 -0.21 11.19 20.12
N LEU A 34 -0.88 11.79 19.12
CA LEU A 34 -2.35 11.70 19.02
C LEU A 34 -2.90 10.71 17.98
N SER A 35 -2.05 9.98 17.26
CA SER A 35 -2.49 8.87 16.40
C SER A 35 -2.53 7.50 17.12
N LEU A 36 -2.09 7.44 18.38
CA LEU A 36 -2.15 6.22 19.23
C LEU A 36 -3.33 6.22 20.22
N LEU A 37 -4.08 7.32 20.33
CA LEU A 37 -5.25 7.39 21.20
C LEU A 37 -6.54 6.82 20.57
N SER A 38 -6.60 6.66 19.25
CA SER A 38 -7.75 6.04 18.56
C SER A 38 -7.75 4.51 18.60
N ILE A 39 -6.64 3.88 19.00
CA ILE A 39 -6.58 2.43 19.27
C ILE A 39 -6.89 2.16 20.76
N SER A 40 -6.59 3.10 21.67
CA SER A 40 -6.78 2.87 23.10
C SER A 40 -8.25 2.90 23.57
N MET A 41 -9.14 3.68 22.95
CA MET A 41 -10.55 3.67 23.39
C MET A 41 -11.38 2.46 22.92
N ALA A 42 -10.93 1.71 21.90
CA ALA A 42 -11.62 0.50 21.45
C ALA A 42 -11.13 -0.78 22.17
N ALA A 43 -9.96 -0.75 22.81
CA ALA A 43 -9.37 -1.92 23.46
C ALA A 43 -10.12 -2.38 24.73
N ALA A 44 -10.94 -1.52 25.34
CA ALA A 44 -11.67 -1.83 26.58
C ALA A 44 -12.88 -2.75 26.39
N VAL A 45 -13.32 -2.99 25.15
CA VAL A 45 -14.57 -3.74 24.84
C VAL A 45 -14.28 -5.13 24.23
N LEU A 46 -13.02 -5.47 23.95
CA LEU A 46 -12.68 -6.76 23.35
C LEU A 46 -12.56 -7.88 24.40
N PRO A 47 -13.02 -9.11 24.11
CA PRO A 47 -12.75 -10.29 24.92
C PRO A 47 -11.24 -10.42 25.17
N SER A 48 -10.84 -10.79 26.40
CA SER A 48 -9.45 -10.94 26.83
C SER A 48 -8.51 -11.66 25.83
N PRO A 49 -8.89 -12.78 25.17
CA PRO A 49 -8.00 -13.44 24.20
C PRO A 49 -7.78 -12.63 22.91
N LEU A 50 -8.77 -11.85 22.46
CA LEU A 50 -8.64 -11.01 21.26
C LEU A 50 -7.76 -9.78 21.53
N ARG A 51 -7.88 -9.21 22.74
CA ARG A 51 -7.00 -8.14 23.19
C ARG A 51 -5.55 -8.61 23.33
N ALA A 52 -5.32 -9.76 23.95
CA ALA A 52 -3.98 -10.35 24.06
C ALA A 52 -3.38 -10.67 22.67
N ALA A 53 -4.19 -11.15 21.72
CA ALA A 53 -3.76 -11.38 20.36
C ALA A 53 -3.40 -10.08 19.62
N GLN A 54 -4.17 -9.01 19.82
CA GLN A 54 -3.86 -7.69 19.24
C GLN A 54 -2.60 -7.07 19.82
N GLU A 55 -2.44 -7.10 21.15
CA GLU A 55 -1.23 -6.62 21.83
C GLU A 55 -0.01 -7.42 21.36
N SER A 56 -0.12 -8.75 21.23
CA SER A 56 0.94 -9.61 20.70
C SER A 56 1.30 -9.27 19.24
N VAL A 57 0.33 -8.97 18.39
CA VAL A 57 0.58 -8.59 16.99
C VAL A 57 1.22 -7.20 16.90
N ALA A 58 0.78 -6.23 17.73
CA ALA A 58 1.37 -4.91 17.79
C ALA A 58 2.84 -4.97 18.23
N THR A 59 3.13 -5.69 19.32
CA THR A 59 4.51 -5.90 19.79
C THR A 59 5.36 -6.65 18.77
N ALA A 60 4.81 -7.65 18.08
CA ALA A 60 5.53 -8.37 17.02
C ALA A 60 5.84 -7.48 15.80
N LEU A 61 4.95 -6.55 15.44
CA LEU A 61 5.16 -5.62 14.35
C LEU A 61 6.23 -4.57 14.72
N GLU A 62 6.15 -4.01 15.92
CA GLU A 62 7.10 -3.02 16.44
C GLU A 62 8.52 -3.57 16.61
N SER A 63 8.65 -4.88 16.88
CA SER A 63 9.93 -5.57 17.01
C SER A 63 10.50 -6.08 15.68
N SER A 64 9.78 -5.95 14.56
CA SER A 64 10.32 -6.36 13.26
C SER A 64 11.47 -5.44 12.82
N PRO A 65 12.61 -5.99 12.34
CA PRO A 65 13.74 -5.19 11.84
C PRO A 65 13.32 -4.17 10.78
N GLU A 66 12.31 -4.50 9.97
CA GLU A 66 11.85 -3.65 8.88
C GLU A 66 10.99 -2.49 9.36
N PHE A 67 10.10 -2.71 10.33
CA PHE A 67 9.33 -1.63 10.95
C PHE A 67 10.27 -0.65 11.65
N ARG A 68 11.30 -1.17 12.34
CA ARG A 68 12.37 -0.34 12.90
C ARG A 68 13.04 0.52 11.84
N LEU A 69 13.52 -0.06 10.74
CA LEU A 69 14.14 0.70 9.65
C LEU A 69 13.21 1.78 9.09
N LEU A 70 11.90 1.53 9.02
CA LEU A 70 10.97 2.60 8.61
C LEU A 70 10.92 3.75 9.60
N THR A 71 10.74 3.43 10.90
CA THR A 71 10.65 4.44 11.95
C THR A 71 11.94 5.23 12.11
N GLU A 72 13.10 4.56 11.99
CA GLU A 72 14.41 5.19 11.96
C GLU A 72 14.54 6.12 10.75
N GLY A 73 14.08 5.68 9.57
CA GLY A 73 14.07 6.50 8.36
C GLY A 73 13.20 7.75 8.47
N TRP A 74 12.06 7.69 9.16
CA TRP A 74 11.21 8.86 9.42
C TRP A 74 11.86 9.88 10.36
N ALA A 75 12.75 9.43 11.25
CA ALA A 75 13.42 10.27 12.22
C ALA A 75 14.70 10.93 11.69
N LEU A 76 15.12 10.61 10.46
CA LEU A 76 16.35 11.17 9.88
C LEU A 76 16.26 12.70 9.71
N THR A 77 17.37 13.37 9.98
CA THR A 77 17.55 14.78 9.65
C THR A 77 18.05 14.95 8.21
N PRO A 78 17.92 16.16 7.62
CA PRO A 78 18.52 16.44 6.31
C PRO A 78 20.03 16.17 6.26
N GLN A 79 20.75 16.37 7.37
CA GLN A 79 22.17 16.07 7.49
C GLN A 79 22.43 14.56 7.44
N ASP A 80 21.62 13.76 8.15
CA ASP A 80 21.73 12.29 8.10
C ASP A 80 21.46 11.77 6.69
N VAL A 81 20.46 12.32 6.01
CA VAL A 81 20.13 11.99 4.62
C VAL A 81 21.29 12.30 3.68
N ALA A 82 21.94 13.45 3.82
CA ALA A 82 23.11 13.80 3.02
C ALA A 82 24.31 12.86 3.27
N VAL A 83 24.48 12.36 4.50
CA VAL A 83 25.48 11.33 4.82
C VAL A 83 25.11 9.99 4.17
N LEU A 84 23.85 9.57 4.27
CA LEU A 84 23.36 8.32 3.68
C LEU A 84 23.41 8.34 2.15
N GLU A 85 23.03 9.43 1.50
CA GLU A 85 23.08 9.58 0.04
C GLU A 85 24.52 9.46 -0.50
N ARG A 86 25.50 10.05 0.19
CA ARG A 86 26.93 9.84 -0.14
C ARG A 86 27.33 8.38 0.03
N ARG A 87 26.96 7.76 1.15
CA ARG A 87 27.29 6.36 1.45
C ARG A 87 26.76 5.40 0.39
N VAL A 88 25.51 5.56 -0.06
CA VAL A 88 24.90 4.65 -1.05
C VAL A 88 25.37 4.90 -2.48
N THR A 89 26.04 6.02 -2.72
CA THR A 89 26.70 6.34 -3.99
C THR A 89 28.11 5.76 -4.03
N GLU A 90 28.83 5.81 -2.90
CA GLU A 90 30.22 5.32 -2.77
C GLU A 90 30.30 3.80 -2.56
N ASN A 91 29.34 3.22 -1.83
CA ASN A 91 29.26 1.78 -1.58
C ASN A 91 27.96 1.21 -2.15
N SER A 92 28.07 0.26 -3.10
CA SER A 92 26.91 -0.43 -3.69
C SER A 92 26.14 -1.28 -2.67
N ASP A 93 26.79 -1.68 -1.58
CA ASP A 93 26.19 -2.48 -0.51
C ASP A 93 25.46 -1.57 0.48
N GLY A 94 24.27 -1.12 0.07
CA GLY A 94 23.49 -0.11 0.79
C GLY A 94 22.01 -0.41 0.93
N SER A 95 21.57 -1.68 0.87
CA SER A 95 20.14 -2.04 0.93
C SER A 95 19.44 -1.37 2.13
N ASP A 96 20.02 -1.45 3.33
CA ASP A 96 19.42 -0.83 4.53
C ASP A 96 19.44 0.70 4.51
N ALA A 97 20.54 1.31 4.07
CA ALA A 97 20.62 2.76 3.91
C ALA A 97 19.58 3.28 2.89
N ARG A 98 19.34 2.53 1.81
CA ARG A 98 18.31 2.85 0.82
C ARG A 98 16.90 2.65 1.38
N LYS A 99 16.66 1.66 2.22
CA LYS A 99 15.36 1.50 2.93
C LYS A 99 15.07 2.72 3.83
N LEU A 100 16.07 3.19 4.58
CA LEU A 100 15.96 4.40 5.40
C LEU A 100 15.63 5.63 4.53
N LEU A 101 16.35 5.82 3.43
CA LEU A 101 16.12 6.92 2.48
C LEU A 101 14.73 6.86 1.83
N ILE A 102 14.28 5.67 1.41
CA ILE A 102 12.91 5.49 0.87
C ILE A 102 11.87 5.93 1.90
N SER A 103 12.05 5.53 3.16
CA SER A 103 11.15 5.90 4.26
C SER A 103 11.13 7.42 4.48
N TYR A 104 12.31 8.05 4.58
CA TYR A 104 12.44 9.50 4.73
C TYR A 104 11.77 10.27 3.58
N TYR A 105 12.09 9.92 2.33
CA TYR A 105 11.56 10.62 1.16
C TYR A 105 10.06 10.38 0.95
N PHE A 106 9.54 9.23 1.37
CA PHE A 106 8.08 9.01 1.40
C PHE A 106 7.40 9.98 2.37
N GLN A 107 7.92 10.10 3.60
CA GLN A 107 7.35 10.96 4.63
C GLN A 107 7.37 12.45 4.23
N HIS A 108 8.38 12.86 3.47
CA HIS A 108 8.55 14.24 2.99
C HIS A 108 8.01 14.48 1.58
N ALA A 109 7.30 13.51 1.00
CA ALA A 109 6.76 13.57 -0.36
C ALA A 109 7.78 13.97 -1.45
N GLN A 110 9.05 13.56 -1.28
CA GLN A 110 10.10 13.81 -2.25
C GLN A 110 10.15 12.70 -3.29
N ARG A 111 9.48 12.94 -4.43
CA ARG A 111 9.29 11.94 -5.51
C ARG A 111 10.59 11.38 -6.05
N GLU A 112 11.42 12.22 -6.66
CA GLU A 112 12.54 11.75 -7.48
C GLU A 112 13.62 10.99 -6.71
N PRO A 113 14.13 11.48 -5.55
CA PRO A 113 15.07 10.70 -4.75
C PRO A 113 14.50 9.35 -4.30
N ARG A 114 13.22 9.31 -3.94
CA ARG A 114 12.55 8.06 -3.56
C ARG A 114 12.50 7.06 -4.71
N LEU A 115 12.08 7.51 -5.90
CA LEU A 115 11.98 6.64 -7.07
C LEU A 115 13.33 6.07 -7.47
N ARG A 116 14.43 6.85 -7.41
CA ARG A 116 15.78 6.33 -7.65
C ARG A 116 16.13 5.16 -6.75
N HIS A 117 15.83 5.24 -5.45
CA HIS A 117 16.11 4.13 -4.54
C HIS A 117 15.16 2.96 -4.76
N ILE A 118 13.88 3.18 -5.04
CA ILE A 118 12.94 2.11 -5.38
C ILE A 118 13.41 1.35 -6.62
N HIS A 119 13.78 2.04 -7.70
CA HIS A 119 14.31 1.41 -8.91
C HIS A 119 15.53 0.55 -8.60
N TRP A 120 16.51 1.11 -7.88
CA TRP A 120 17.70 0.37 -7.48
C TRP A 120 17.35 -0.87 -6.65
N MET A 121 16.41 -0.75 -5.70
CA MET A 121 15.98 -1.88 -4.87
C MET A 121 15.33 -2.99 -5.70
N ILE A 122 14.52 -2.65 -6.71
CA ILE A 122 13.92 -3.68 -7.59
C ILE A 122 15.01 -4.36 -8.42
N GLU A 123 15.97 -3.59 -8.92
CA GLU A 123 17.05 -4.11 -9.77
C GLU A 123 18.03 -5.01 -9.00
N ASN A 124 18.36 -4.67 -7.76
CA ASN A 124 19.46 -5.28 -7.00
C ASN A 124 19.00 -6.17 -5.84
N ASP A 125 17.84 -5.89 -5.24
CA ASP A 125 17.28 -6.65 -4.12
C ASP A 125 15.76 -6.84 -4.27
N PRO A 126 15.28 -7.50 -5.35
CA PRO A 126 13.84 -7.67 -5.62
C PRO A 126 13.10 -8.52 -4.57
N ARG A 127 13.85 -9.22 -3.72
CA ARG A 127 13.29 -10.04 -2.63
C ARG A 127 13.11 -9.26 -1.34
N SER A 128 13.60 -8.02 -1.30
CA SER A 128 13.58 -7.21 -0.09
C SER A 128 12.17 -7.07 0.49
N ASP A 129 12.11 -7.06 1.82
CA ASP A 129 10.86 -6.90 2.54
C ASP A 129 10.37 -5.44 2.56
N ILE A 130 11.19 -4.49 2.07
CA ILE A 130 10.79 -3.09 1.94
C ILE A 130 9.54 -2.91 1.06
N PHE A 131 9.33 -3.80 0.09
CA PHE A 131 8.18 -3.79 -0.80
C PHE A 131 6.88 -4.18 -0.09
N ASP A 132 6.96 -4.68 1.15
CA ASP A 132 5.79 -4.84 2.00
C ASP A 132 5.29 -3.55 2.65
N PHE A 133 5.96 -2.42 2.40
CA PHE A 133 5.57 -1.12 2.92
C PHE A 133 5.06 -0.19 1.82
N ARG A 134 4.13 0.69 2.20
CA ARG A 134 3.53 1.66 1.26
C ARG A 134 4.55 2.64 0.70
N GLY A 135 5.63 2.93 1.44
CA GLY A 135 6.68 3.85 1.01
C GLY A 135 7.41 3.40 -0.26
N ALA A 136 7.45 2.09 -0.52
CA ALA A 136 8.06 1.50 -1.71
C ALA A 136 7.09 1.26 -2.86
N LEU A 137 5.80 1.59 -2.69
CA LEU A 137 4.81 1.52 -3.77
C LEU A 137 4.85 2.81 -4.59
N VAL A 138 4.55 2.67 -5.88
CA VAL A 138 4.43 3.78 -6.82
C VAL A 138 2.97 3.86 -7.30
N PRO A 139 2.25 4.96 -7.03
CA PRO A 139 0.88 5.10 -7.55
C PRO A 139 0.86 5.17 -9.08
N VAL A 140 -0.14 4.54 -9.70
CA VAL A 140 -0.39 4.63 -11.15
C VAL A 140 -0.97 6.00 -11.55
N HIS A 141 -1.70 6.65 -10.64
CA HIS A 141 -2.27 7.97 -10.85
C HIS A 141 -1.26 9.06 -10.47
N GLU A 142 -1.37 10.23 -11.10
CA GLU A 142 -0.52 11.38 -10.78
C GLU A 142 -0.65 11.76 -9.30
N SER A 143 0.50 11.89 -8.63
CA SER A 143 0.58 12.24 -7.22
C SER A 143 1.97 12.77 -6.86
N PRO A 144 2.14 13.39 -5.68
CA PRO A 144 3.47 13.74 -5.16
C PRO A 144 4.41 12.54 -4.98
N LEU A 145 3.88 11.32 -5.09
CA LEU A 145 4.63 10.09 -4.86
C LEU A 145 4.86 9.29 -6.16
N GLY A 146 4.31 9.69 -7.29
CA GLY A 146 4.45 8.92 -8.53
C GLY A 146 3.47 9.39 -9.58
N GLY A 147 3.26 8.55 -10.57
CA GLY A 147 2.39 8.85 -11.70
C GLY A 147 2.55 7.79 -12.78
N PRO A 148 1.82 7.93 -13.90
CA PRO A 148 1.77 6.90 -14.94
C PRO A 148 3.15 6.50 -15.47
N GLU A 149 4.03 7.46 -15.73
CA GLU A 149 5.39 7.21 -16.23
C GLU A 149 6.26 6.46 -15.21
N ALA A 150 6.28 6.92 -13.96
CA ALA A 150 7.04 6.28 -12.89
C ALA A 150 6.53 4.85 -12.61
N PHE A 151 5.20 4.67 -12.66
CA PHE A 151 4.58 3.36 -12.52
C PHE A 151 4.98 2.42 -13.66
N GLN A 152 4.93 2.89 -14.91
CA GLN A 152 5.31 2.11 -16.08
C GLN A 152 6.77 1.63 -15.98
N ARG A 153 7.69 2.50 -15.55
CA ARG A 153 9.09 2.12 -15.33
C ARG A 153 9.24 1.03 -14.27
N VAL A 154 8.58 1.18 -13.12
CA VAL A 154 8.60 0.17 -12.05
C VAL A 154 7.96 -1.15 -12.49
N ARG A 155 6.89 -1.10 -13.29
CA ARG A 155 6.24 -2.27 -13.87
C ARG A 155 7.21 -3.05 -14.75
N GLU A 156 7.92 -2.38 -15.65
CA GLU A 156 8.93 -3.02 -16.52
C GLU A 156 10.02 -3.72 -15.72
N LEU A 157 10.54 -3.04 -14.69
CA LEU A 157 11.54 -3.62 -13.78
C LEU A 157 11.03 -4.88 -13.10
N TRP A 158 9.81 -4.87 -12.55
CA TRP A 158 9.25 -6.06 -11.91
C TRP A 158 9.02 -7.21 -12.88
N LEU A 159 8.53 -6.94 -14.09
CA LEU A 159 8.37 -7.95 -15.12
C LEU A 159 9.72 -8.54 -15.55
N GLU A 160 10.78 -7.74 -15.56
CA GLU A 160 12.14 -8.24 -15.76
C GLU A 160 12.61 -9.13 -14.61
N GLN A 161 12.41 -8.72 -13.36
CA GLN A 161 12.81 -9.51 -12.20
C GLN A 161 12.06 -10.85 -12.12
N VAL A 162 10.77 -10.87 -12.45
CA VAL A 162 9.99 -12.11 -12.54
C VAL A 162 10.58 -13.07 -13.59
N ARG A 163 11.00 -12.56 -14.75
CA ARG A 163 11.66 -13.37 -15.79
C ARG A 163 13.03 -13.89 -15.34
N LYS A 164 13.82 -13.05 -14.68
CA LYS A 164 15.17 -13.42 -14.17
C LYS A 164 15.13 -14.39 -13.00
N HIS A 165 14.04 -14.41 -12.23
CA HIS A 165 13.95 -15.16 -10.98
C HIS A 165 12.71 -16.09 -10.91
N PRO A 166 12.57 -17.05 -11.84
CA PRO A 166 11.34 -17.87 -11.99
C PRO A 166 11.08 -18.86 -10.84
N GLN A 167 12.05 -19.01 -9.93
CA GLN A 167 12.00 -19.89 -8.76
C GLN A 167 12.08 -19.11 -7.43
N ARG A 168 11.91 -17.76 -7.47
CA ARG A 168 11.96 -16.92 -6.27
C ARG A 168 10.55 -16.40 -5.93
N PRO A 169 9.78 -17.09 -5.06
CA PRO A 169 8.39 -16.72 -4.74
C PRO A 169 8.23 -15.27 -4.26
N ARG A 170 9.18 -14.77 -3.46
CA ARG A 170 9.15 -13.38 -2.97
C ARG A 170 9.17 -12.34 -4.10
N VAL A 171 9.87 -12.61 -5.20
CA VAL A 171 9.91 -11.72 -6.38
C VAL A 171 8.54 -11.64 -7.04
N PHE A 172 7.89 -12.79 -7.28
CA PHE A 172 6.52 -12.82 -7.79
C PHE A 172 5.57 -12.06 -6.89
N ALA A 173 5.65 -12.27 -5.59
CA ALA A 173 4.72 -11.65 -4.67
C ALA A 173 4.90 -10.14 -4.51
N ASN A 174 6.14 -9.65 -4.59
CA ASN A 174 6.44 -8.22 -4.59
C ASN A 174 5.97 -7.57 -5.90
N ALA A 175 6.20 -8.22 -7.05
CA ALA A 175 5.67 -7.78 -8.34
C ALA A 175 4.13 -7.72 -8.34
N ALA A 176 3.46 -8.76 -7.85
CA ALA A 176 2.00 -8.80 -7.73
C ALA A 176 1.47 -7.64 -6.89
N ARG A 177 2.12 -7.36 -5.76
CA ARG A 177 1.77 -6.26 -4.87
C ARG A 177 1.96 -4.89 -5.52
N MET A 178 2.84 -4.76 -6.50
CA MET A 178 2.99 -3.53 -7.25
C MET A 178 1.89 -3.37 -8.32
N LEU A 179 1.47 -4.47 -8.95
CA LEU A 179 0.59 -4.45 -10.11
C LEU A 179 -0.90 -4.58 -9.79
N TRP A 180 -1.29 -4.99 -8.59
CA TRP A 180 -2.67 -5.41 -8.30
C TRP A 180 -3.77 -4.39 -8.62
N GLN A 181 -3.47 -3.08 -8.65
CA GLN A 181 -4.46 -2.04 -8.99
C GLN A 181 -4.60 -1.81 -10.50
N ASP A 182 -3.52 -2.00 -11.25
CA ASP A 182 -3.43 -1.76 -12.70
C ASP A 182 -3.76 -3.02 -13.49
N ASP A 183 -3.18 -4.15 -13.07
CA ASP A 183 -3.30 -5.46 -13.71
C ASP A 183 -3.60 -6.54 -12.65
N PRO A 184 -4.86 -6.59 -12.15
CA PRO A 184 -5.27 -7.55 -11.13
C PRO A 184 -5.12 -9.01 -11.60
N GLU A 185 -5.30 -9.30 -12.88
CA GLU A 185 -5.15 -10.68 -13.40
C GLU A 185 -3.72 -11.18 -13.28
N ARG A 186 -2.76 -10.35 -13.71
CA ARG A 186 -1.34 -10.67 -13.60
C ARG A 186 -0.88 -10.71 -12.15
N ALA A 187 -1.39 -9.82 -11.30
CA ALA A 187 -1.11 -9.89 -9.86
C ALA A 187 -1.62 -11.21 -9.25
N ALA A 188 -2.83 -11.66 -9.61
CA ALA A 188 -3.36 -12.94 -9.18
C ALA A 188 -2.50 -14.12 -9.68
N GLU A 189 -2.05 -14.07 -10.93
CA GLU A 189 -1.13 -15.07 -11.50
C GLU A 189 0.17 -15.16 -10.70
N PHE A 190 0.78 -14.01 -10.41
CA PHE A 190 2.03 -13.95 -9.67
C PHE A 190 1.88 -14.42 -8.22
N TRP A 191 0.81 -14.06 -7.51
CA TRP A 191 0.56 -14.61 -6.17
C TRP A 191 0.27 -16.11 -6.20
N ARG A 192 -0.44 -16.64 -7.21
CA ARG A 192 -0.60 -18.08 -7.41
C ARG A 192 0.74 -18.76 -7.64
N ARG A 193 1.62 -18.16 -8.44
CA ARG A 193 2.98 -18.69 -8.67
C ARG A 193 3.81 -18.67 -7.38
N ALA A 194 3.77 -17.59 -6.61
CA ALA A 194 4.42 -17.53 -5.29
C ALA A 194 3.90 -18.62 -4.34
N LEU A 195 2.57 -18.82 -4.28
CA LEU A 195 1.93 -19.86 -3.48
C LEU A 195 2.35 -21.27 -3.93
N SER A 196 2.45 -21.53 -5.24
CA SER A 196 2.90 -22.84 -5.75
C SER A 196 4.34 -23.18 -5.37
N LEU A 197 5.19 -22.15 -5.23
CA LEU A 197 6.60 -22.30 -4.86
C LEU A 197 6.78 -22.35 -3.33
N GLU A 198 5.90 -21.69 -2.56
CA GLU A 198 5.90 -21.69 -1.09
C GLU A 198 4.47 -21.94 -0.53
N PRO A 199 3.97 -23.19 -0.59
CA PRO A 199 2.59 -23.50 -0.19
C PRO A 199 2.29 -23.25 1.29
N THR A 200 3.32 -23.34 2.14
CA THR A 200 3.19 -23.14 3.59
C THR A 200 3.10 -21.66 3.99
N LYS A 201 3.45 -20.74 3.09
CA LYS A 201 3.44 -19.30 3.36
C LYS A 201 2.04 -18.72 3.15
N ARG A 202 1.18 -18.88 4.18
CA ARG A 202 -0.23 -18.45 4.19
C ARG A 202 -0.49 -17.00 3.77
N GLN A 203 0.51 -16.12 3.87
CA GLN A 203 0.41 -14.73 3.43
C GLN A 203 0.11 -14.60 1.92
N TRP A 204 0.54 -15.57 1.09
CA TRP A 204 0.26 -15.58 -0.34
C TRP A 204 -1.22 -15.84 -0.61
N THR A 205 -1.80 -16.84 0.05
CA THR A 205 -3.23 -17.12 0.00
C THR A 205 -4.04 -15.92 0.47
N PHE A 206 -3.65 -15.28 1.57
CA PHE A 206 -4.36 -14.10 2.08
C PHE A 206 -4.35 -12.91 1.11
N ARG A 207 -3.20 -12.62 0.47
CA ARG A 207 -3.10 -11.54 -0.53
C ARG A 207 -3.95 -11.84 -1.76
N LEU A 208 -3.91 -13.10 -2.23
CA LEU A 208 -4.74 -13.55 -3.34
C LEU A 208 -6.23 -13.45 -2.99
N ALA A 209 -6.65 -13.95 -1.83
CA ALA A 209 -8.03 -13.85 -1.35
C ALA A 209 -8.51 -12.40 -1.28
N ARG A 210 -7.68 -11.49 -0.73
CA ARG A 210 -8.01 -10.07 -0.67
C ARG A 210 -8.18 -9.45 -2.06
N LEU A 211 -7.36 -9.83 -3.03
CA LEU A 211 -7.51 -9.36 -4.41
C LEU A 211 -8.80 -9.85 -5.04
N HIS A 212 -9.12 -11.14 -4.91
CA HIS A 212 -10.39 -11.69 -5.36
C HIS A 212 -11.55 -10.93 -4.74
N ALA A 213 -11.51 -10.72 -3.42
CA ALA A 213 -12.55 -9.98 -2.74
C ALA A 213 -12.67 -8.53 -3.25
N VAL A 214 -11.57 -7.81 -3.47
CA VAL A 214 -11.62 -6.43 -4.00
C VAL A 214 -12.25 -6.38 -5.39
N VAL A 215 -11.85 -7.28 -6.30
CA VAL A 215 -12.42 -7.37 -7.65
C VAL A 215 -13.93 -7.67 -7.61
N LEU A 216 -14.37 -8.45 -6.63
CA LEU A 216 -15.79 -8.83 -6.47
C LEU A 216 -16.60 -7.80 -5.66
N GLN A 217 -16.00 -7.08 -4.71
CA GLN A 217 -16.65 -6.11 -3.81
C GLN A 217 -16.90 -4.75 -4.46
N THR A 218 -16.29 -4.44 -5.59
CA THR A 218 -16.61 -3.24 -6.36
C THR A 218 -18.01 -3.29 -6.99
N ASP A 219 -19.00 -3.77 -6.23
CA ASP A 219 -20.42 -3.45 -6.35
C ASP A 219 -20.56 -1.92 -6.31
N GLY A 220 -21.32 -1.34 -7.25
CA GLY A 220 -21.46 0.11 -7.44
C GLY A 220 -22.09 0.84 -6.24
N ARG A 221 -22.34 0.15 -5.12
CA ARG A 221 -22.92 0.65 -3.88
C ARG A 221 -21.95 1.47 -3.02
N MET A 222 -20.63 1.23 -3.10
CA MET A 222 -19.64 1.98 -2.29
C MET A 222 -18.97 3.14 -3.03
N ASN A 223 -19.10 3.22 -4.36
CA ASN A 223 -18.69 4.39 -5.13
C ASN A 223 -19.55 4.52 -6.41
N PRO A 224 -20.56 5.40 -6.43
CA PRO A 224 -21.44 5.57 -7.58
C PRO A 224 -20.76 6.15 -8.84
N ARG A 225 -19.50 6.61 -8.74
CA ARG A 225 -18.66 6.96 -9.92
C ARG A 225 -18.08 5.75 -10.64
N THR A 226 -18.34 4.54 -10.14
CA THR A 226 -17.84 3.28 -10.70
C THR A 226 -18.98 2.33 -11.05
N ALA A 227 -19.93 2.78 -11.88
CA ALA A 227 -20.83 1.86 -12.56
C ALA A 227 -20.01 0.75 -13.24
N TRP A 228 -20.50 -0.50 -13.18
CA TRP A 228 -19.79 -1.65 -13.75
C TRP A 228 -19.63 -1.45 -15.26
N SER A 229 -18.42 -1.13 -15.71
CA SER A 229 -18.09 -1.26 -17.14
C SER A 229 -18.18 -2.73 -17.54
N ALA A 230 -18.47 -2.99 -18.82
CA ALA A 230 -18.47 -4.35 -19.35
C ALA A 230 -17.13 -5.07 -19.08
N GLU A 231 -16.02 -4.34 -19.14
CA GLU A 231 -14.68 -4.84 -18.82
C GLU A 231 -14.55 -5.30 -17.36
N ARG A 232 -15.06 -4.51 -16.40
CA ARG A 232 -15.05 -4.91 -14.98
C ARG A 232 -15.92 -6.12 -14.70
N LYS A 233 -17.08 -6.22 -15.37
CA LYS A 233 -17.93 -7.40 -15.30
C LYS A 233 -17.19 -8.64 -15.79
N ALA A 234 -16.61 -8.56 -16.99
CA ALA A 234 -15.84 -9.64 -17.55
C ALA A 234 -14.65 -10.04 -16.65
N LEU A 235 -13.98 -9.07 -16.02
CA LEU A 235 -12.91 -9.33 -15.05
C LEU A 235 -13.44 -10.09 -13.83
N ALA A 236 -14.52 -9.63 -13.20
CA ALA A 236 -15.09 -10.31 -12.04
C ALA A 236 -15.57 -11.73 -12.38
N ASP A 237 -16.19 -11.92 -13.55
CA ASP A 237 -16.64 -13.24 -14.02
C ASP A 237 -15.44 -14.22 -14.12
N ARG A 238 -14.29 -13.75 -14.59
CA ARG A 238 -13.05 -14.56 -14.61
C ARG A 238 -12.57 -14.90 -13.19
N PHE A 239 -12.62 -13.97 -12.24
CA PHE A 239 -12.25 -14.24 -10.85
C PHE A 239 -13.22 -15.20 -10.15
N VAL A 240 -14.52 -15.12 -10.45
CA VAL A 240 -15.52 -16.11 -9.99
C VAL A 240 -15.24 -17.48 -10.58
N ALA A 241 -14.95 -17.57 -11.88
CA ALA A 241 -14.61 -18.82 -12.54
C ALA A 241 -13.36 -19.47 -11.93
N GLN A 242 -12.34 -18.67 -11.63
CA GLN A 242 -11.13 -19.13 -10.94
C GLN A 242 -11.44 -19.71 -9.55
N LEU A 243 -12.30 -19.06 -8.75
CA LEU A 243 -12.68 -19.57 -7.43
C LEU A 243 -13.48 -20.87 -7.51
N ARG A 244 -14.42 -20.97 -8.46
CA ARG A 244 -15.21 -22.19 -8.69
C ARG A 244 -14.36 -23.38 -9.14
N ALA A 245 -13.29 -23.12 -9.87
CA ALA A 245 -12.33 -24.13 -10.31
C ALA A 245 -11.24 -24.43 -9.26
N SER A 246 -11.17 -23.68 -8.17
CA SER A 246 -10.12 -23.82 -7.16
C SER A 246 -10.42 -24.95 -6.18
N ASN A 247 -9.42 -25.80 -5.93
CA ASN A 247 -9.45 -26.79 -4.85
C ASN A 247 -8.76 -26.28 -3.57
N ASP A 248 -8.28 -25.03 -3.56
CA ASP A 248 -7.73 -24.40 -2.36
C ASP A 248 -8.88 -23.92 -1.46
N ALA A 249 -9.26 -24.78 -0.52
CA ALA A 249 -10.32 -24.49 0.45
C ALA A 249 -10.00 -23.27 1.32
N LEU A 250 -8.72 -23.00 1.60
CA LEU A 250 -8.33 -21.81 2.38
C LEU A 250 -8.56 -20.54 1.56
N LEU A 251 -8.19 -20.52 0.28
CA LEU A 251 -8.47 -19.41 -0.62
C LEU A 251 -9.97 -19.13 -0.72
N VAL A 252 -10.77 -20.15 -1.02
CA VAL A 252 -12.23 -20.00 -1.20
C VAL A 252 -12.88 -19.53 0.11
N GLY A 253 -12.50 -20.14 1.25
CA GLY A 253 -13.00 -19.76 2.57
C GLY A 253 -12.66 -18.32 2.93
N GLN A 254 -11.41 -17.88 2.72
CA GLN A 254 -10.99 -16.51 3.01
C GLN A 254 -11.69 -15.47 2.12
N VAL A 255 -11.90 -15.77 0.82
CA VAL A 255 -12.69 -14.88 -0.04
C VAL A 255 -14.13 -14.77 0.48
N GLY A 256 -14.75 -15.89 0.81
CA GLY A 256 -16.10 -15.90 1.39
C GLY A 256 -16.20 -15.08 2.66
N GLU A 257 -15.24 -15.24 3.58
CA GLU A 257 -15.16 -14.46 4.82
C GLU A 257 -15.05 -12.95 4.55
N ILE A 258 -14.16 -12.52 3.64
CA ILE A 258 -13.98 -11.10 3.31
C ILE A 258 -15.23 -10.51 2.64
N LEU A 259 -15.93 -11.29 1.79
CA LEU A 259 -17.13 -10.86 1.08
C LEU A 259 -18.38 -10.84 1.96
N THR A 260 -18.41 -11.63 3.03
CA THR A 260 -19.57 -11.69 3.91
C THR A 260 -19.61 -10.40 4.75
N PRO A 261 -20.69 -9.60 4.68
CA PRO A 261 -20.83 -8.46 5.58
C PRO A 261 -20.81 -8.96 7.04
N PRO A 262 -20.24 -8.21 7.99
CA PRO A 262 -20.20 -8.65 9.38
C PRO A 262 -21.61 -8.98 9.85
N ILE A 263 -21.81 -10.22 10.30
CA ILE A 263 -23.06 -10.70 10.89
C ILE A 263 -23.32 -9.82 12.12
N ASP A 264 -24.39 -9.04 12.08
CA ASP A 264 -24.95 -8.22 13.16
C ASP A 264 -23.98 -7.32 13.94
N LEU A 265 -23.59 -6.19 13.34
CA LEU A 265 -23.29 -5.01 14.16
C LEU A 265 -24.62 -4.38 14.65
N PRO A 266 -24.80 -4.18 15.96
CA PRO A 266 -25.93 -3.43 16.50
C PRO A 266 -26.12 -2.11 15.74
N PRO A 267 -27.37 -1.64 15.54
CA PRO A 267 -27.68 -0.43 14.77
C PRO A 267 -26.86 0.81 15.17
N GLU A 268 -26.40 0.80 16.42
CA GLU A 268 -25.68 1.85 17.14
C GLU A 268 -24.26 2.05 16.62
N LEU A 269 -23.60 0.98 16.14
CA LEU A 269 -22.24 1.02 15.60
C LEU A 269 -22.19 1.38 14.11
N ARG A 270 -23.35 1.48 13.43
CA ARG A 270 -23.42 1.89 12.01
C ARG A 270 -23.15 3.38 11.83
N LYS A 271 -23.36 4.21 12.85
CA LYS A 271 -23.22 5.68 12.78
C LYS A 271 -21.78 6.18 12.89
N ILE A 272 -20.85 5.35 13.34
CA ILE A 272 -19.44 5.75 13.56
C ILE A 272 -18.62 5.67 12.25
N ARG A 273 -19.20 5.12 11.18
CA ARG A 273 -18.50 4.88 9.90
C ARG A 273 -18.94 5.82 8.76
N GLY A 274 -19.60 6.94 9.10
CA GLY A 274 -19.95 8.01 8.17
C GLY A 274 -18.81 8.99 7.95
#